data_AF-A0A8J7VVT9-F1
#
_entry.id   AF-A0A8J7VVT9-F1
#
_cell.length_a   1.000
_cell.length_b   1.000
_cell.length_c   1.000
_cell.angle_alpha   90.00
_cell.angle_beta   90.00
_cell.angle_gamma   90.00
#
_symmetry.space_group_name_H-M   'P 1'
#
loop_
_entity.id
_entity.type
_entity.pdbx_description
1 polymer ?
#
loop_
_entity_poly.entity_id
_entity_poly.type
_entity_poly.pdbx_seq_one_letter_code
_entity_poly.pdbx_strand_id
1 'polypeptide(L)' 'MTVPTLKIHRLAGLAAGLCALLLASCATVPPPTAELGAAEAAVLAASRADADQHAPEVIADARERLSAAQSANASG' A
#
# COMPACT_ATOMS: atom_id res chain seq x y z
N MET A 1 41.39 31.73 -7.59
CA MET A 1 40.07 31.25 -7.15
C MET A 1 39.56 30.23 -8.17
N THR A 2 40.03 28.99 -8.12
CA THR A 2 39.59 27.91 -9.03
C THR A 2 39.18 26.73 -8.18
N VAL A 3 37.88 26.66 -7.88
CA VAL A 3 37.29 25.55 -7.14
C VAL A 3 37.37 24.26 -7.98
N PRO A 4 37.73 23.12 -7.39
CA PRO A 4 37.90 21.86 -8.11
C PRO A 4 36.53 21.26 -8.47
N THR A 5 36.00 21.63 -9.64
CA THR A 5 34.74 21.15 -10.24
C THR A 5 34.59 19.63 -10.20
N LEU A 6 35.69 18.88 -10.32
CA LEU A 6 35.70 17.42 -10.30
C LEU A 6 35.19 16.80 -8.98
N LYS A 7 35.42 17.46 -7.83
CA LYS A 7 34.96 16.99 -6.51
C LYS A 7 33.46 17.20 -6.33
N ILE A 8 32.96 18.32 -6.86
CA ILE A 8 31.55 18.72 -6.78
C ILE A 8 30.67 17.77 -7.62
N HIS A 9 31.14 17.35 -8.79
CA HIS A 9 30.43 16.38 -9.62
C HIS A 9 30.33 14.99 -8.97
N ARG A 10 31.36 14.54 -8.25
CA ARG A 10 31.32 13.26 -7.52
C ARG A 10 30.38 13.28 -6.32
N LEU A 11 30.34 14.40 -5.60
CA LEU A 11 29.38 14.61 -4.50
C LEU A 11 27.94 14.69 -5.01
N ALA A 12 27.71 15.37 -6.13
CA ALA A 12 26.40 15.46 -6.77
C ALA A 12 25.87 14.09 -7.23
N GLY A 13 26.74 13.24 -7.82
CA GLY A 13 26.37 11.88 -8.20
C GLY A 13 26.00 10.98 -7.02
N LEU A 14 26.74 11.10 -5.91
CA LEU A 14 26.46 10.34 -4.68
C LEU A 14 25.13 10.76 -4.04
N ALA A 15 24.86 12.07 -3.99
CA ALA A 15 23.61 12.60 -3.44
C ALA A 15 22.38 12.22 -4.28
N ALA A 16 22.51 12.24 -5.61
CA ALA A 16 21.46 11.80 -6.53
C ALA A 16 21.16 10.30 -6.38
N GLY A 17 22.20 9.47 -6.21
CA GLY A 17 22.04 8.05 -5.91
C GLY A 17 21.29 7.80 -4.60
N LEU A 18 21.67 8.50 -3.52
CA LEU A 18 21.02 8.36 -2.22
C LEU A 18 19.52 8.73 -2.28
N CYS A 19 19.17 9.78 -3.02
CA CYS A 19 17.78 10.15 -3.25
C CYS A 19 17.00 9.06 -4.00
N ALA A 20 17.60 8.44 -5.02
CA ALA A 20 16.97 7.37 -5.78
C ALA A 20 16.69 6.12 -4.93
N LEU A 21 17.58 5.75 -4.00
CA LEU A 21 17.33 4.64 -3.07
C LEU A 21 16.22 4.95 -2.06
N LEU A 22 16.10 6.20 -1.59
CA LEU A 22 15.03 6.63 -0.69
C LEU A 22 13.65 6.59 -1.38
N LEU A 23 13.58 6.93 -2.67
CA LEU A 23 12.37 6.86 -3.48
C LEU A 23 11.92 5.40 -3.74
N ALA A 24 12.86 4.48 -3.94
CA ALA A 24 12.56 3.05 -4.13
C ALA A 24 12.00 2.39 -2.84
N SER A 25 12.34 2.92 -1.66
CA SER A 25 11.83 2.41 -0.39
C SER A 25 10.35 2.73 -0.14
N CYS A 26 9.78 3.75 -0.79
CA CYS A 26 8.35 4.08 -0.64
C CYS A 26 7.43 3.22 -1.53
N ALA A 27 7.99 2.37 -2.41
CA ALA A 27 7.22 1.49 -3.29
C ALA A 27 7.26 0.01 -2.90
N THR A 28 8.03 -0.35 -1.85
CA THR A 28 8.26 -1.77 -1.47
C THR A 28 7.47 -2.22 -0.24
N VAL A 29 6.32 -1.60 0.06
CA VAL A 29 5.38 -2.22 1.00
C VAL A 29 4.92 -3.52 0.32
N PRO A 30 5.22 -4.70 0.88
CA PRO A 30 4.76 -5.95 0.30
C PRO A 30 3.24 -5.88 0.13
N PRO A 31 2.67 -6.46 -0.94
CA PRO A 31 1.24 -6.37 -1.18
C PRO A 31 0.48 -6.80 0.08
N PRO A 32 -0.54 -6.02 0.54
CA PRO A 32 -1.27 -6.22 1.80
C PRO A 32 -2.19 -7.46 1.77
N THR A 33 -1.64 -8.61 1.39
CA THR A 33 -2.34 -9.88 1.19
C THR A 33 -2.85 -10.47 2.50
N ALA A 34 -2.11 -10.27 3.60
CA ALA A 34 -2.52 -10.72 4.93
C ALA A 34 -3.73 -9.94 5.44
N GLU A 35 -3.72 -8.62 5.26
CA GLU A 35 -4.79 -7.71 5.65
C GLU A 35 -6.05 -7.95 4.82
N LEU A 36 -5.90 -8.17 3.50
CA LEU A 36 -7.01 -8.55 2.62
C LEU A 36 -7.64 -9.88 3.02
N GLY A 37 -6.82 -10.89 3.33
CA GLY A 37 -7.32 -12.19 3.81
C GLY A 37 -8.04 -12.09 5.15
N ALA A 38 -7.53 -11.27 6.08
CA ALA A 38 -8.20 -11.01 7.35
C ALA A 38 -9.56 -10.32 7.17
N ALA A 39 -9.64 -9.34 6.26
CA ALA A 39 -10.89 -8.64 5.94
C ALA A 39 -11.92 -9.58 5.29
N GLU A 40 -11.50 -10.44 4.36
CA GLU A 40 -12.37 -11.46 3.74
C GLU A 40 -12.92 -12.44 4.78
N ALA A 41 -12.06 -12.95 5.67
CA ALA A 41 -12.47 -13.83 6.75
C ALA A 41 -13.49 -13.15 7.69
N ALA A 42 -13.30 -11.86 8.01
CA ALA A 42 -14.22 -11.10 8.85
C ALA A 42 -15.60 -10.89 8.19
N VAL A 43 -15.64 -10.54 6.90
CA VAL A 43 -16.90 -10.39 6.15
C VAL A 43 -17.65 -11.73 6.07
N LEU A 44 -16.95 -12.83 5.82
CA LEU A 44 -17.54 -14.17 5.84
C LEU A 44 -18.09 -14.55 7.22
N ALA A 45 -17.35 -14.24 8.29
CA ALA A 45 -17.81 -14.49 9.66
C ALA A 45 -19.07 -13.67 9.99
N ALA A 46 -19.13 -12.40 9.56
CA ALA A 46 -20.30 -11.54 9.75
C ALA A 46 -21.52 -12.06 8.97
N SER A 47 -21.35 -12.48 7.71
CA SER A 47 -22.47 -13.05 6.93
C SER A 47 -22.98 -14.36 7.54
N ARG A 48 -22.10 -15.21 8.10
CA ARG A 48 -22.50 -16.42 8.86
C ARG A 48 -23.24 -16.12 10.16
N ALA A 49 -23.07 -14.92 10.71
CA ALA A 49 -23.77 -14.44 11.90
C ALA A 49 -25.05 -13.65 11.54
N ASP A 50 -25.58 -13.87 10.33
CA ASP A 50 -26.81 -13.23 9.83
C ASP A 50 -26.73 -11.69 9.86
N ALA A 51 -25.54 -11.12 9.64
CA ALA A 51 -25.38 -9.67 9.53
C ALA A 51 -26.24 -9.08 8.40
N ASP A 52 -26.55 -9.86 7.36
CA ASP A 52 -27.48 -9.47 6.30
C ASP A 52 -28.91 -9.23 6.84
N GLN A 53 -29.32 -9.87 7.94
CA GLN A 53 -30.61 -9.66 8.61
C GLN A 53 -30.55 -8.58 9.70
N HIS A 54 -29.46 -8.54 10.46
CA HIS A 54 -29.38 -7.68 11.65
C HIS A 54 -28.71 -6.33 11.41
N ALA A 55 -27.82 -6.24 10.41
CA ALA A 55 -27.04 -5.06 10.10
C ALA A 55 -26.79 -4.92 8.58
N PRO A 56 -27.84 -4.84 7.75
CA PRO A 56 -27.74 -4.91 6.29
C PRO A 56 -26.85 -3.81 5.69
N GLU A 57 -26.92 -2.59 6.22
CA GLU A 57 -26.09 -1.48 5.72
C GLU A 57 -24.60 -1.68 6.05
N VAL A 58 -24.30 -2.21 7.24
CA VAL A 58 -22.92 -2.44 7.69
C VAL A 58 -22.25 -3.55 6.88
N ILE A 59 -22.96 -4.64 6.63
CA ILE A 59 -22.40 -5.75 5.84
C ILE A 59 -22.26 -5.38 4.36
N ALA A 60 -23.15 -4.52 3.84
CA ALA A 60 -23.02 -3.99 2.48
C ALA A 60 -21.78 -3.09 2.34
N ASP A 61 -21.60 -2.12 3.24
CA ASP A 61 -20.42 -1.23 3.27
C ASP A 61 -19.11 -2.04 3.43
N ALA A 62 -19.10 -3.05 4.30
CA ALA A 62 -17.92 -3.91 4.49
C ALA A 62 -17.53 -4.67 3.21
N ARG A 63 -18.51 -5.21 2.48
CA ARG A 63 -18.29 -5.91 1.19
C ARG A 63 -17.76 -4.93 0.12
N GLU A 64 -18.33 -3.74 0.05
CA GLU A 64 -17.90 -2.69 -0.90
C GLU A 64 -16.44 -2.30 -0.65
N ARG A 65 -16.08 -2.01 0.60
CA ARG A 65 -14.71 -1.65 0.98
C ARG A 65 -13.71 -2.77 0.70
N LEU A 66 -14.07 -4.02 0.97
CA LEU A 66 -13.23 -5.17 0.65
C LEU A 66 -12.99 -5.26 -0.87
N SER A 67 -14.04 -5.11 -1.68
CA SER A 67 -13.93 -5.11 -3.14
C SER A 67 -13.05 -3.97 -3.68
N ALA A 68 -13.20 -2.77 -3.12
CA ALA A 68 -12.37 -1.61 -3.47
C ALA A 68 -10.89 -1.85 -3.11
N ALA A 69 -10.62 -2.40 -1.93
CA ALA A 69 -9.27 -2.72 -1.48
C ALA A 69 -8.60 -3.80 -2.36
N GLN A 70 -9.35 -4.85 -2.72
CA GLN A 70 -8.88 -5.89 -3.63
C GLN A 70 -8.54 -5.33 -5.02
N SER A 71 -9.38 -4.42 -5.52
CA SER A 71 -9.16 -3.75 -6.81
C SER A 71 -7.91 -2.87 -6.80
N ALA A 72 -7.73 -2.08 -5.74
CA ALA A 72 -6.56 -1.23 -5.56
C ALA A 72 -5.26 -2.08 -5.50
N ASN A 73 -5.29 -3.20 -4.76
CA ASN A 73 -4.16 -4.13 -4.67
C ASN A 73 -3.85 -4.83 -6.01
N ALA A 74 -4.85 -5.11 -6.84
CA ALA A 74 -4.65 -5.70 -8.17
C ALA A 74 -4.11 -4.70 -9.21
N SER A 75 -4.31 -3.40 -8.97
CA SER A 75 -3.85 -2.32 -9.85
C SER A 75 -2.47 -1.73 -9.50
N GLY A 76 -1.88 -2.15 -8.38
CA GLY A 76 -0.54 -1.76 -7.92
C GLY A 76 0.53 -2.78 -8.30
#